data_AF-A0AAU7FDB1-F1
#
_entry.id   AF-A0AAU7FDB1-F1
#
_cell.length_a   1.000
_cell.length_b   1.000
_cell.length_c   1.000
_cell.angle_alpha   90.00
_cell.angle_beta   90.00
_cell.angle_gamma   90.00
#
_symmetry.space_group_name_H-M   'P 1'
#
loop_
_entity.id
_entity.type
_entity.pdbx_description
1 polymer ?
#
loop_
_entity_poly.entity_id
_entity_poly.type
_entity_poly.pdbx_seq_one_letter_code
_entity_poly.pdbx_strand_id
1 'polypeptide(L)'
;MYIWKIENLNEQLIAGDLPERDAFKYLLASSTLHALSIIQISVTNSINIWGELISGMISLLGIYFIYTCNGGDQGQKFLNRYIAISLVVYIRIIALLLIPSKIIIVALQSKYAEELFYASDAIELVHNSIIQVTIIFYIAFNINKVARSAHRYKNK
;
A
#
# COMPACT_ATOMS: atom_id res chain seq x y z
N MET A 1 1.91 5.21 17.95
CA MET A 1 2.04 4.84 16.52
C MET A 1 2.45 3.38 16.43
N TYR A 2 1.63 2.57 15.79
CA TYR A 2 1.94 1.18 15.43
C TYR A 2 2.58 1.14 14.03
N ILE A 3 3.67 0.39 13.90
CA ILE A 3 4.43 0.24 12.65
C ILE A 3 4.26 -1.18 12.07
N TRP A 4 4.03 -2.17 12.94
CA TRP A 4 3.87 -3.57 12.57
C TRP A 4 2.53 -4.17 13.01
N LYS A 5 1.99 -3.79 14.17
CA LYS A 5 0.79 -4.42 14.75
C LYS A 5 -0.50 -3.76 14.24
N ILE A 6 -1.03 -4.23 13.10
CA ILE A 6 -2.23 -3.66 12.48
C ILE A 6 -3.49 -3.92 13.33
N GLU A 7 -3.50 -5.00 14.10
CA GLU A 7 -4.62 -5.38 14.97
C GLU A 7 -4.83 -4.33 16.06
N ASN A 8 -3.77 -3.93 16.76
CA ASN A 8 -3.80 -2.86 17.75
C ASN A 8 -4.17 -1.50 17.13
N LEU A 9 -3.68 -1.21 15.93
CA LEU A 9 -4.07 0.01 15.21
C LEU A 9 -5.57 0.00 14.89
N ASN A 10 -6.09 -1.13 14.40
CA ASN A 10 -7.50 -1.27 14.08
C ASN A 10 -8.38 -1.08 15.32
N GLU A 11 -8.01 -1.65 16.46
CA GLU A 11 -8.72 -1.46 17.74
C GLU A 11 -8.76 0.03 18.14
N GLN A 12 -7.62 0.73 18.08
CA GLN A 12 -7.55 2.16 18.37
C GLN A 12 -8.44 2.99 17.41
N LEU A 13 -8.41 2.66 16.12
CA LEU A 13 -9.23 3.33 15.11
C LEU A 13 -10.74 3.06 15.27
N ILE A 14 -11.11 1.88 15.80
CA ILE A 14 -12.50 1.51 16.10
C ILE A 14 -13.03 2.33 17.28
N ALA A 15 -12.24 2.48 18.35
CA ALA A 15 -12.57 3.32 19.49
C ALA A 15 -12.69 4.80 19.11
N GLY A 16 -12.06 5.20 18.00
CA GLY A 16 -12.08 6.57 17.49
C GLY A 16 -10.95 7.44 18.07
N ASP A 17 -10.02 6.82 18.79
CA ASP A 17 -8.98 7.44 19.61
C ASP A 17 -7.64 7.57 18.88
N LEU A 18 -7.65 7.98 17.60
CA LEU A 18 -6.41 8.39 16.93
C LEU A 18 -6.30 9.93 16.99
N PRO A 19 -5.51 10.50 17.91
CA PRO A 19 -5.33 11.94 17.99
C PRO A 19 -4.66 12.47 16.72
N GLU A 20 -4.92 13.72 16.39
CA GLU A 20 -4.33 14.40 15.23
C GLU A 20 -2.79 14.37 15.26
N ARG A 21 -2.18 14.51 16.44
CA ARG A 21 -0.73 14.37 16.63
C ARG A 21 -0.20 13.01 16.17
N ASP A 22 -0.94 11.93 16.37
CA ASP A 22 -0.53 10.61 15.92
C ASP A 22 -0.82 10.40 14.44
N ALA A 23 -1.94 10.91 13.92
CA ALA A 23 -2.21 10.94 12.48
C ALA A 23 -1.11 11.69 11.70
N PHE A 24 -0.60 12.80 12.26
CA PHE A 24 0.54 13.54 11.70
C PHE A 24 1.81 12.68 11.63
N LYS A 25 2.12 11.88 12.66
CA LYS A 25 3.29 10.97 12.62
C LYS A 25 3.16 9.95 11.50
N TYR A 26 1.96 9.39 11.31
CA TYR A 26 1.68 8.48 10.20
C TYR A 26 1.86 9.17 8.84
N LEU A 27 1.32 10.39 8.68
CA LEU A 27 1.48 11.17 7.45
C LEU A 27 2.95 11.47 7.16
N LEU A 28 3.70 11.92 8.17
CA LEU A 28 5.12 12.24 8.06
C LEU A 28 5.92 11.00 7.62
N ALA A 29 5.70 9.86 8.29
CA ALA A 29 6.39 8.62 7.94
C ALA A 29 6.04 8.13 6.52
N SER A 30 4.76 8.17 6.14
CA SER A 30 4.32 7.81 4.78
C SER A 30 4.93 8.74 3.73
N SER A 31 4.99 10.04 4.02
CA SER A 31 5.58 11.04 3.11
C SER A 31 7.08 10.83 2.95
N THR A 32 7.79 10.53 4.03
CA THR A 32 9.22 10.18 3.98
C THR A 32 9.45 8.91 3.15
N LEU A 33 8.64 7.87 3.36
CA LEU A 33 8.73 6.63 2.58
C LEU A 33 8.47 6.89 1.09
N HIS A 34 7.48 7.72 0.78
CA HIS A 34 7.20 8.12 -0.60
C HIS A 34 8.35 8.92 -1.23
N ALA A 35 8.92 9.88 -0.50
CA ALA A 35 10.07 10.66 -0.96
C ALA A 35 11.28 9.77 -1.28
N LEU A 36 11.50 8.71 -0.50
CA LEU A 36 12.53 7.71 -0.79
C LEU A 36 12.20 6.87 -2.03
N SER A 37 10.91 6.58 -2.27
CA SER A 37 10.46 5.74 -3.38
C SER A 37 10.61 6.39 -4.77
N ILE A 38 10.61 7.73 -4.84
CA ILE A 38 10.70 8.47 -6.10
C ILE A 38 12.14 8.75 -6.55
N ILE A 39 13.15 8.32 -5.77
CA ILE A 39 14.55 8.47 -6.14
C ILE A 39 14.82 7.56 -7.35
N GLN A 40 14.99 8.16 -8.54
CA GLN A 40 15.30 7.43 -9.76
C GLN A 40 16.77 6.99 -9.79
N ILE A 41 17.00 5.70 -10.03
CA ILE A 41 18.35 5.11 -10.08
C ILE A 41 18.69 4.61 -11.50
N SER A 42 17.73 4.61 -12.44
CA SER A 42 17.87 4.00 -13.76
C SER A 42 17.39 4.88 -14.91
N VAL A 43 17.84 4.56 -16.13
CA VAL A 43 17.42 5.22 -17.37
C VAL A 43 16.01 4.74 -17.74
N THR A 44 15.09 5.68 -17.94
CA THR A 44 13.69 5.38 -18.32
C THR A 44 13.60 4.87 -19.76
N ASN A 45 12.78 3.84 -19.99
CA ASN A 45 12.42 3.33 -21.31
C ASN A 45 10.90 3.38 -21.55
N SER A 46 10.44 3.00 -22.74
CA SER A 46 9.02 3.07 -23.10
C SER A 46 8.13 2.16 -22.23
N ILE A 47 8.60 0.96 -21.87
CA ILE A 47 7.87 0.03 -20.99
C ILE A 47 7.68 0.65 -19.60
N ASN A 48 8.71 1.33 -19.09
CA ASN A 48 8.64 2.03 -17.79
C ASN A 48 7.59 3.13 -17.81
N ILE A 49 7.49 3.92 -18.88
CA ILE A 49 6.46 4.97 -19.01
C ILE A 49 5.04 4.37 -18.95
N TRP A 50 4.79 3.32 -19.72
CA TRP A 50 3.50 2.63 -19.68
C TRP A 50 3.23 2.00 -18.32
N GLY A 51 4.26 1.47 -17.67
CA GLY A 51 4.18 0.92 -16.33
C GLY A 51 3.76 1.95 -15.28
N GLU A 52 4.33 3.15 -15.33
CA GLU A 52 3.95 4.25 -14.44
C GLU A 52 2.51 4.71 -14.69
N LEU A 53 2.06 4.78 -15.96
CA LEU A 53 0.67 5.10 -16.29
C LEU A 53 -0.31 4.05 -15.74
N ILE A 54 0.00 2.77 -15.92
CA ILE A 54 -0.81 1.65 -15.39
C ILE A 54 -0.85 1.72 -13.86
N SER A 55 0.31 1.91 -13.21
CA SER A 55 0.42 2.05 -11.76
C SER A 55 -0.38 3.25 -11.22
N GLY A 56 -0.34 4.38 -11.93
CA GLY A 56 -1.13 5.57 -11.62
C GLY A 56 -2.63 5.28 -11.67
N MET A 57 -3.09 4.60 -12.73
CA MET A 57 -4.50 4.20 -12.87
C MET A 57 -4.94 3.22 -11.79
N ILE A 58 -4.13 2.19 -11.48
CA ILE A 58 -4.38 1.26 -10.38
C ILE A 58 -4.48 2.00 -9.05
N SER A 59 -3.60 2.98 -8.81
CA SER A 59 -3.61 3.79 -7.58
C SER A 59 -4.88 4.62 -7.45
N LEU A 60 -5.29 5.32 -8.51
CA LEU A 60 -6.49 6.16 -8.50
C LEU A 60 -7.75 5.31 -8.26
N LEU A 61 -7.90 4.21 -9.00
CA LEU A 61 -9.01 3.27 -8.83
C LEU A 61 -8.96 2.60 -7.46
N GLY A 62 -7.77 2.27 -6.97
CA GLY A 62 -7.54 1.68 -5.66
C GLY A 62 -7.96 2.61 -4.52
N ILE A 63 -7.59 3.89 -4.56
CA ILE A 63 -7.99 4.88 -3.56
C ILE A 63 -9.52 5.03 -3.55
N TYR A 64 -10.14 5.10 -4.73
CA TYR A 64 -11.60 5.15 -4.83
C TYR A 64 -12.27 3.89 -4.27
N PHE A 65 -11.74 2.71 -4.61
CA PHE A 65 -12.21 1.44 -4.05
C PHE A 65 -12.08 1.40 -2.52
N ILE A 66 -10.96 1.85 -1.97
CA ILE A 66 -10.74 1.93 -0.53
C ILE A 66 -11.70 2.94 0.14
N TYR A 67 -12.01 4.06 -0.52
CA TYR A 67 -13.01 5.04 -0.08
C TYR A 67 -14.40 4.40 0.02
N THR A 68 -14.82 3.67 -1.01
CA THR A 68 -16.10 2.94 -0.94
C THR A 68 -16.11 1.87 0.17
N CYS A 69 -15.00 1.18 0.40
CA CYS A 69 -14.85 0.24 1.52
C CYS A 69 -14.97 0.90 2.91
N ASN A 70 -14.65 2.19 3.03
CA ASN A 70 -14.83 2.96 4.26
C ASN A 70 -16.30 3.38 4.52
N GLY A 71 -17.21 3.11 3.56
CA GLY A 71 -18.60 3.55 3.59
C GLY A 71 -18.93 4.69 2.63
N GLY A 72 -17.99 5.08 1.76
CA GLY A 72 -18.18 6.18 0.80
C GLY A 72 -18.60 7.47 1.52
N ASP A 73 -19.66 8.10 1.02
CA ASP A 73 -20.17 9.38 1.54
C ASP A 73 -20.71 9.32 2.96
N GLN A 74 -21.10 8.12 3.42
CA GLN A 74 -21.52 7.87 4.81
C GLN A 74 -20.35 7.45 5.70
N GLY A 75 -19.16 7.26 5.12
CA GLY A 75 -17.94 6.92 5.81
C GLY A 75 -17.43 8.08 6.66
N GLN A 76 -16.84 7.75 7.81
CA GLN A 76 -16.24 8.74 8.70
C GLN A 76 -14.73 8.52 8.82
N LYS A 77 -13.99 9.61 9.11
CA LYS A 77 -12.54 9.59 9.38
C LYS A 77 -11.72 8.85 8.31
N PHE A 78 -12.09 8.97 7.03
CA PHE A 78 -11.45 8.26 5.92
C PHE A 78 -9.94 8.51 5.88
N LEU A 79 -9.52 9.77 5.82
CA LEU A 79 -8.10 10.13 5.72
C LEU A 79 -7.28 9.59 6.89
N ASN A 80 -7.78 9.70 8.12
CA ASN A 80 -7.10 9.19 9.31
C ASN A 80 -6.88 7.67 9.23
N ARG A 81 -7.93 6.93 8.83
CA ARG A 81 -7.86 5.47 8.65
C ARG A 81 -6.92 5.12 7.51
N TYR A 82 -7.07 5.79 6.37
CA TYR A 82 -6.28 5.56 5.16
C TYR A 82 -4.79 5.75 5.43
N ILE A 83 -4.37 6.91 5.94
CA ILE A 83 -2.96 7.21 6.16
C ILE A 83 -2.35 6.24 7.19
N ALA A 84 -3.04 5.99 8.31
CA ALA A 84 -2.51 5.14 9.37
C ALA A 84 -2.41 3.67 8.96
N ILE A 85 -3.47 3.12 8.37
CA ILE A 85 -3.53 1.71 7.93
C ILE A 85 -2.55 1.49 6.77
N SER A 86 -2.51 2.42 5.81
CA SER A 86 -1.63 2.29 4.64
C SER A 86 -0.17 2.15 5.05
N LEU A 87 0.33 2.96 5.99
CA LEU A 87 1.72 2.85 6.44
C LEU A 87 2.05 1.46 6.98
N VAL A 88 1.21 0.93 7.88
CA VAL A 88 1.44 -0.39 8.49
C VAL A 88 1.37 -1.50 7.44
N VAL A 89 0.42 -1.40 6.50
CA VAL A 89 0.31 -2.36 5.39
C VAL A 89 1.53 -2.28 4.48
N TYR A 90 1.96 -1.08 4.08
CA TYR A 90 3.17 -0.90 3.25
C TYR A 90 4.38 -1.54 3.91
N ILE A 91 4.61 -1.30 5.20
CA ILE A 91 5.76 -1.87 5.91
C ILE A 91 5.70 -3.40 5.95
N ARG A 92 4.51 -3.98 6.24
CA ARG A 92 4.32 -5.44 6.22
C ARG A 92 4.58 -6.02 4.83
N ILE A 93 4.02 -5.43 3.78
CA ILE A 93 4.17 -5.93 2.40
C ILE A 93 5.61 -5.75 1.91
N ILE A 94 6.27 -4.63 2.26
CA ILE A 94 7.68 -4.43 1.94
C ILE A 94 8.53 -5.54 2.55
N ALA A 95 8.39 -5.78 3.85
CA ALA A 95 9.19 -6.75 4.58
C ALA A 95 8.89 -8.21 4.21
N LEU A 96 7.60 -8.56 4.05
CA LEU A 96 7.17 -9.95 3.90
C LEU A 96 7.04 -10.41 2.45
N LEU A 97 6.88 -9.48 1.50
CA LEU A 97 6.59 -9.82 0.11
C LEU A 97 7.54 -9.14 -0.87
N LEU A 98 7.67 -7.81 -0.85
CA LEU A 98 8.47 -7.07 -1.83
C LEU A 98 9.97 -7.39 -1.75
N ILE A 99 10.57 -7.36 -0.55
CA ILE A 99 12.00 -7.66 -0.39
C ILE A 99 12.29 -9.13 -0.78
N PRO A 100 11.58 -10.14 -0.24
CA PRO A 100 11.82 -11.53 -0.62
C PRO A 100 11.62 -11.81 -2.12
N SER A 101 10.55 -11.28 -2.72
CA SER A 101 10.29 -11.47 -4.16
C SER A 101 11.36 -10.83 -5.04
N LYS A 102 11.85 -9.63 -4.69
CA LYS A 102 12.96 -8.98 -5.41
C LYS A 102 14.26 -9.79 -5.32
N ILE A 103 14.57 -10.34 -4.15
CA ILE A 103 15.73 -11.25 -3.99
C ILE A 103 15.60 -12.46 -4.93
N ILE A 104 14.41 -13.06 -5.00
CA ILE A 104 14.15 -14.22 -5.87
C ILE A 104 14.29 -13.83 -7.35
N ILE A 105 13.71 -12.70 -7.77
CA ILE A 105 13.79 -12.21 -9.17
C ILE A 105 15.25 -11.99 -9.56
N VAL A 106 16.03 -11.31 -8.74
CA VAL A 106 17.46 -11.07 -9.00
C VAL A 106 18.24 -12.38 -9.06
N ALA A 107 17.98 -13.32 -8.15
CA ALA A 107 18.62 -14.63 -8.17
C ALA A 107 18.28 -15.41 -9.46
N LEU A 108 17.03 -15.38 -9.91
CA LEU A 108 16.61 -16.03 -11.17
C LEU A 108 17.26 -15.36 -12.40
N GLN A 109 17.26 -14.02 -12.46
CA GLN A 109 17.91 -13.28 -13.54
C GLN A 109 19.41 -13.59 -13.62
N SER A 110 20.10 -13.71 -12.48
CA SER A 110 21.52 -14.07 -12.46
C SER A 110 21.80 -15.47 -13.02
N LYS A 111 20.82 -16.39 -12.91
CA LYS A 111 20.96 -17.78 -13.35
C LYS A 111 20.53 -18.01 -14.81
N TYR A 112 19.53 -17.26 -15.29
CA TYR A 112 18.94 -17.41 -16.63
C TYR A 112 19.09 -16.14 -17.47
N ALA A 113 20.27 -15.49 -17.37
CA ALA A 113 20.49 -14.14 -17.84
C ALA A 113 20.09 -13.91 -19.32
N GLU A 114 20.41 -14.82 -20.23
CA GLU A 114 20.09 -14.65 -21.66
C GLU A 114 18.57 -14.70 -21.95
N GLU A 115 17.82 -15.57 -21.28
CA GLU A 115 16.38 -15.73 -21.51
C GLU A 115 15.55 -14.65 -20.82
N LEU A 116 15.93 -14.26 -19.60
CA LEU A 116 15.18 -13.30 -18.79
C LEU A 116 15.53 -11.84 -19.09
N PHE A 117 16.67 -11.55 -19.74
CA PHE A 117 17.07 -10.18 -20.06
C PHE A 117 16.06 -9.46 -20.96
N TYR A 118 15.54 -10.14 -21.99
CA TYR A 118 14.57 -9.54 -22.91
C TYR A 118 13.18 -9.32 -22.29
N ALA A 119 12.87 -10.03 -21.20
CA ALA A 119 11.58 -9.97 -20.52
C ALA A 119 11.63 -9.20 -19.19
N SER A 120 12.80 -8.70 -18.75
CA SER A 120 12.96 -8.20 -17.37
C SER A 120 11.99 -7.08 -17.03
N ASP A 121 11.82 -6.11 -17.93
CA ASP A 121 10.95 -4.95 -17.70
C ASP A 121 9.48 -5.36 -17.61
N ALA A 122 9.06 -6.31 -18.45
CA ALA A 122 7.69 -6.83 -18.43
C ALA A 122 7.43 -7.64 -17.15
N ILE A 123 8.39 -8.45 -16.70
CA ILE A 123 8.30 -9.21 -15.45
C ILE A 123 8.21 -8.26 -14.26
N GLU A 124 9.04 -7.21 -14.24
CA GLU A 124 9.00 -6.20 -13.19
C GLU A 124 7.69 -5.43 -13.15
N LEU A 125 7.16 -5.05 -14.31
CA LEU A 125 5.86 -4.40 -14.42
C LEU A 125 4.73 -5.27 -13.85
N VAL A 126 4.65 -6.53 -14.28
CA VAL A 126 3.63 -7.48 -13.80
C VAL A 126 3.78 -7.69 -12.30
N HIS A 127 5.00 -7.94 -11.83
CA HIS A 127 5.31 -8.09 -10.41
C HIS A 127 4.84 -6.88 -9.59
N ASN A 128 5.25 -5.66 -9.98
CA ASN A 128 4.92 -4.45 -9.25
C ASN A 128 3.40 -4.20 -9.25
N SER A 129 2.71 -4.50 -10.36
CA SER A 129 1.24 -4.41 -10.45
C SER A 129 0.54 -5.37 -9.49
N ILE A 130 1.00 -6.62 -9.39
CA ILE A 130 0.46 -7.62 -8.45
C ILE A 130 0.65 -7.16 -7.00
N ILE A 131 1.84 -6.66 -6.67
CA ILE A 131 2.13 -6.15 -5.33
C ILE A 131 1.23 -4.96 -4.99
N GLN A 132 1.08 -4.01 -5.91
CA GLN A 132 0.24 -2.82 -5.72
C GLN A 132 -1.23 -3.19 -5.50
N VAL A 133 -1.77 -4.10 -6.32
CA VAL A 133 -3.14 -4.60 -6.17
C VAL A 133 -3.32 -5.30 -4.82
N THR A 134 -2.34 -6.12 -4.41
CA THR A 134 -2.35 -6.81 -3.10
C THR A 134 -2.38 -5.81 -1.95
N ILE A 135 -1.58 -4.75 -2.02
CA ILE A 135 -1.57 -3.65 -1.03
C ILE A 135 -2.94 -2.99 -0.95
N ILE A 136 -3.54 -2.63 -2.08
CA ILE A 136 -4.86 -2.01 -2.15
C ILE A 136 -5.92 -2.89 -1.48
N PHE A 137 -5.96 -4.17 -1.82
CA PHE A 137 -6.90 -5.11 -1.20
C PHE A 137 -6.68 -5.26 0.30
N TYR A 138 -5.43 -5.31 0.75
CA TYR A 138 -5.15 -5.48 2.18
C TYR A 138 -5.49 -4.21 2.98
N ILE A 139 -5.26 -3.02 2.42
CA ILE A 139 -5.71 -1.75 3.01
C ILE A 139 -7.24 -1.71 3.05
N ALA A 140 -7.90 -2.00 1.93
CA ALA A 140 -9.37 -2.01 1.82
C ALA A 140 -10.01 -2.95 2.84
N PHE A 141 -9.45 -4.16 3.01
CA PHE A 141 -9.91 -5.14 4.00
C PHE A 141 -9.87 -4.57 5.43
N ASN A 142 -8.75 -3.96 5.84
CA ASN A 142 -8.62 -3.40 7.18
C ASN A 142 -9.53 -2.18 7.39
N ILE A 143 -9.65 -1.32 6.38
CA ILE A 143 -10.55 -0.17 6.44
C ILE A 143 -12.01 -0.60 6.57
N ASN A 144 -12.44 -1.58 5.78
CA ASN A 144 -13.80 -2.11 5.86
C ASN A 144 -14.10 -2.71 7.24
N LYS A 145 -13.14 -3.48 7.78
CA LYS A 145 -13.22 -4.07 9.13
C LYS A 145 -13.40 -2.98 10.19
N VAL A 146 -12.57 -1.93 10.16
CA VAL A 146 -12.65 -0.81 11.10
C VAL A 146 -13.97 -0.03 10.93
N ALA A 147 -14.37 0.29 9.70
CA ALA A 147 -15.58 1.06 9.42
C ALA A 147 -16.83 0.36 9.96
N ARG A 148 -17.00 -0.93 9.67
CA ARG A 148 -18.13 -1.74 10.15
C ARG A 148 -18.14 -1.88 11.68
N SER A 149 -16.97 -2.06 12.28
CA SER A 149 -16.86 -2.27 13.73
C SER A 149 -17.10 -0.98 14.52
N ALA A 150 -16.59 0.15 14.04
CA ALA A 150 -16.82 1.46 14.65
C ALA A 150 -18.30 1.87 14.62
N HIS A 151 -19.02 1.57 13.53
CA HIS A 151 -20.46 1.80 13.45
C HIS A 151 -21.22 1.00 14.53
N ARG A 152 -20.85 -0.27 14.74
CA ARG A 152 -21.45 -1.10 15.79
C ARG A 152 -21.11 -0.61 17.20
N TYR A 153 -19.90 -0.09 17.41
CA TYR A 153 -19.46 0.43 18.71
C TYR A 153 -20.25 1.67 19.13
N LYS A 154 -20.55 2.58 18.19
CA LYS A 154 -21.34 3.79 18.46
C LYS A 154 -22.82 3.55 18.79
N ASN A 155 -23.36 2.39 18.42
CA ASN A 155 -24.77 2.04 18.61
C ASN A 155 -24.99 1.12 19.82
N LYS A 156 -23.97 0.94 20.67
CA LYS A 156 -24.05 0.25 21.96
C LYS A 156 -23.98 1.29 23.07
#